data_AF-A0A7K1E147-F1
#
_entry.id   AF-A0A7K1E147-F1
#
_cell.length_a   1.000
_cell.length_b   1.000
_cell.length_c   1.000
_cell.angle_alpha   90.00
_cell.angle_beta   90.00
_cell.angle_gamma   90.00
#
_symmetry.space_group_name_H-M   'P 1'
#
loop_
_entity.id
_entity.type
_entity.pdbx_description
1 polymer ?
#
loop_
_entity_poly.entity_id
_entity_poly.type
_entity_poly.pdbx_seq_one_letter_code
_entity_poly.pdbx_strand_id
1 'polypeptide(L)'
;MFSAVARIFRTPDLRRKIGFTIFIVALFRFGSFIPSPYVDFGNVQACLAANQNTSGLYELVNLFSGGALLQLSIFALGIMPYITASIIVQLLRVVIPH
;
A
#
# COMPACT_ATOMS: atom_id res chain seq x y z
N MET A 1 13.79 -2.38 -26.80
CA MET A 1 13.04 -2.49 -25.52
C MET A 1 12.19 -3.76 -25.44
N PHE A 2 11.41 -4.12 -26.48
CA PHE A 2 10.64 -5.38 -26.53
C PHE A 2 11.49 -6.66 -26.37
N SER A 3 12.72 -6.67 -26.87
CA SER A 3 13.66 -7.79 -26.68
C SER A 3 14.09 -8.00 -25.22
N ALA A 4 14.09 -6.95 -24.40
CA ALA A 4 14.38 -7.06 -22.97
C ALA A 4 13.19 -7.73 -22.25
N VAL A 5 11.96 -7.32 -22.56
CA VAL A 5 10.74 -7.96 -22.04
C VAL A 5 10.65 -9.43 -22.46
N ALA A 6 11.00 -9.76 -23.70
CA ALA A 6 11.06 -11.16 -24.15
C ALA A 6 12.15 -11.99 -23.44
N ARG A 7 13.30 -11.37 -23.11
CA ARG A 7 14.37 -12.03 -22.33
C ARG A 7 13.94 -12.32 -20.90
N ILE A 8 13.10 -11.48 -20.30
CA ILE A 8 12.58 -11.67 -18.95
C ILE A 8 11.84 -13.02 -18.83
N PHE A 9 11.07 -13.40 -19.84
CA PHE A 9 10.34 -14.68 -19.86
C PHE A 9 11.20 -15.89 -20.24
N ARG A 10 12.37 -15.64 -20.85
CA ARG A 10 13.24 -16.68 -21.40
C ARG A 10 14.31 -17.14 -20.40
N THR A 11 14.68 -16.29 -19.44
CA THR A 11 15.66 -16.62 -18.40
C THR A 11 14.95 -17.22 -17.18
N PRO A 12 15.26 -18.47 -16.76
CA PRO A 12 14.55 -19.15 -15.68
C PRO A 12 14.69 -18.45 -14.31
N ASP A 13 15.83 -17.81 -14.04
CA ASP A 13 16.06 -17.06 -12.80
C ASP A 13 15.12 -15.84 -12.68
N LEU A 14 14.94 -15.10 -13.78
CA LEU A 14 14.09 -13.92 -13.82
C LEU A 14 12.61 -14.28 -13.72
N ARG A 15 12.19 -15.37 -14.37
CA ARG A 15 10.82 -15.89 -14.25
C ARG A 15 10.49 -16.27 -12.81
N ARG A 16 11.43 -16.88 -12.07
CA ARG A 16 11.24 -17.25 -10.67
C ARG A 16 11.11 -16.01 -9.77
N LYS A 17 11.93 -14.98 -10.00
CA LYS A 17 11.86 -13.70 -9.28
C LYS A 17 10.53 -12.99 -9.52
N ILE A 18 10.05 -12.94 -10.76
CA ILE A 18 8.76 -12.31 -11.09
C ILE A 18 7.59 -13.08 -10.50
N GLY A 19 7.62 -14.41 -10.57
CA GLY A 19 6.61 -15.25 -9.92
C GLY A 19 6.54 -14.99 -8.42
N PHE A 20 7.69 -14.83 -7.76
CA PHE A 20 7.76 -14.49 -6.34
C PHE A 20 7.19 -13.10 -6.04
N THR A 21 7.55 -12.08 -6.83
CA THR A 21 7.01 -10.73 -6.65
C THR A 21 5.49 -10.70 -6.83
N ILE A 22 4.96 -11.35 -7.87
CA ILE A 22 3.51 -11.44 -8.11
C ILE A 22 2.83 -12.18 -6.96
N PHE A 23 3.43 -13.27 -6.47
CA PHE A 23 2.91 -14.01 -5.32
C PHE A 23 2.81 -13.15 -4.05
N ILE A 24 3.84 -12.35 -3.75
CA ILE A 24 3.79 -11.42 -2.61
C ILE A 24 2.70 -10.36 -2.79
N VAL A 25 2.56 -9.79 -4.00
CA VAL A 25 1.52 -8.79 -4.29
C VAL A 25 0.12 -9.41 -4.13
N ALA A 26 -0.07 -10.66 -4.56
CA ALA A 26 -1.31 -11.39 -4.37
C ALA A 26 -1.62 -11.63 -2.88
N LEU A 27 -0.61 -12.00 -2.08
CA LEU A 27 -0.74 -12.18 -0.63
C LEU A 27 -1.09 -10.86 0.06
N PHE A 28 -0.43 -9.75 -0.31
CA PHE A 28 -0.77 -8.42 0.17
C PHE A 28 -2.22 -8.06 -0.16
N ARG A 29 -2.66 -8.32 -1.40
CA ARG A 29 -4.06 -8.11 -1.80
C ARG A 29 -5.02 -8.96 -0.99
N PHE A 30 -4.73 -10.23 -0.77
CA PHE A 30 -5.54 -11.09 0.08
C PHE A 30 -5.64 -10.55 1.51
N GLY A 31 -4.52 -10.07 2.06
CA GLY A 31 -4.45 -9.39 3.35
C GLY A 31 -5.33 -8.14 3.42
N SER A 32 -5.36 -7.32 2.36
CA SER A 32 -6.17 -6.10 2.31
C SER A 32 -7.69 -6.35 2.34
N PHE A 33 -8.14 -7.57 1.99
CA PHE A 33 -9.55 -7.95 2.09
C PHE A 33 -9.95 -8.45 3.49
N ILE A 34 -8.99 -8.69 4.39
CA ILE A 34 -9.29 -9.12 5.75
C ILE A 34 -9.56 -7.88 6.62
N PRO A 35 -10.81 -7.66 7.09
CA PRO A 35 -11.11 -6.62 8.07
C PRO A 35 -10.22 -6.71 9.29
N SER A 36 -9.88 -5.57 9.88
CA SER A 36 -9.48 -5.59 11.29
C SER A 36 -10.70 -5.96 12.15
N PRO A 37 -10.52 -6.82 13.16
CA PRO A 37 -11.59 -7.09 14.11
C PRO A 37 -11.95 -5.79 14.85
N TYR A 38 -13.22 -5.62 15.17
CA TYR A 38 -13.79 -4.47 15.92
C TYR A 38 -14.07 -3.17 15.15
N VAL A 39 -14.07 -3.17 13.82
CA VAL A 39 -14.42 -1.98 13.02
C VAL A 39 -15.76 -2.15 12.28
N ASP A 40 -16.67 -1.18 12.47
CA ASP A 40 -17.93 -1.11 11.74
C ASP A 40 -17.74 -0.31 10.43
N PHE A 41 -17.71 -1.03 9.31
CA PHE A 41 -17.57 -0.46 7.97
C PHE A 41 -18.69 0.53 7.61
N GLY A 42 -19.92 0.27 8.09
CA GLY A 42 -21.09 1.09 7.79
C GLY A 42 -20.98 2.47 8.45
N ASN A 43 -20.49 2.52 9.68
CA ASN A 43 -20.34 3.76 10.42
C ASN A 43 -19.19 4.64 9.90
N VAL A 44 -18.09 4.01 9.46
CA VAL A 44 -16.96 4.71 8.82
C VAL A 44 -17.40 5.33 7.50
N GLN A 45 -18.13 4.58 6.67
CA GLN A 45 -18.61 5.09 5.38
C GLN A 45 -19.67 6.20 5.54
N ALA A 46 -20.52 6.12 6.57
CA ALA A 46 -21.45 7.20 6.91
C ALA A 46 -20.71 8.48 7.38
N CYS A 47 -19.65 8.34 8.17
CA CYS A 47 -18.81 9.46 8.63
C CYS A 47 -18.05 10.14 7.48
N LEU A 48 -17.54 9.34 6.52
CA LEU A 48 -16.91 9.83 5.29
C LEU A 48 -17.92 10.55 4.37
N ALA A 49 -19.14 10.02 4.23
CA ALA A 49 -20.19 10.65 3.43
C ALA A 49 -20.72 11.96 4.04
N ALA A 50 -20.70 12.09 5.37
CA ALA A 50 -21.12 13.30 6.07
C ALA A 50 -20.09 14.45 5.96
N ASN A 51 -18.81 14.15 5.75
CA ASN A 51 -17.72 15.13 5.64
C ASN A 51 -17.32 15.42 4.18
N GLN A 52 -18.29 15.84 3.36
CA GLN A 52 -18.07 16.11 1.93
C GLN A 52 -17.02 17.21 1.64
N ASN A 53 -16.75 18.10 2.59
CA ASN A 53 -15.79 19.19 2.43
C ASN A 53 -14.32 18.77 2.47
N THR A 54 -14.00 17.52 2.84
CA THR A 54 -12.62 17.01 2.96
C THR A 54 -12.35 15.81 2.04
N SER A 55 -13.27 15.53 1.12
CA SER A 55 -13.27 14.34 0.26
C SER A 55 -11.95 14.10 -0.48
N GLY A 56 -11.28 15.15 -0.96
CA GLY A 56 -10.04 15.02 -1.74
C GLY A 56 -8.84 14.50 -0.94
N LEU A 57 -8.70 14.86 0.35
CA LEU A 57 -7.60 14.36 1.18
C LEU A 57 -7.83 12.89 1.54
N TYR A 58 -9.04 12.51 1.91
CA TYR A 58 -9.37 11.13 2.24
C TYR A 58 -9.25 10.20 1.04
N GLU A 59 -9.63 10.66 -0.16
CA GLU A 59 -9.44 9.92 -1.40
C GLU A 59 -7.96 9.68 -1.72
N LEU A 60 -7.12 10.71 -1.52
CA LEU A 60 -5.67 10.59 -1.68
C LEU A 60 -5.09 9.55 -0.72
N VAL A 61 -5.46 9.61 0.56
CA VAL A 61 -4.99 8.66 1.57
C VAL A 61 -5.49 7.24 1.26
N ASN A 62 -6.72 7.08 0.78
CA ASN A 62 -7.26 5.79 0.36
C ASN A 62 -6.56 5.22 -0.89
N LEU A 63 -6.17 6.07 -1.85
CA LEU A 63 -5.36 5.69 -3.01
C LEU A 63 -3.99 5.18 -2.58
N PHE A 64 -3.32 5.87 -1.64
CA PHE A 64 -2.03 5.45 -1.09
C PHE A 64 -2.11 4.21 -0.21
N SER A 65 -3.27 3.95 0.40
CA SER A 65 -3.58 2.72 1.12
C SER A 65 -3.99 1.55 0.19
N GLY A 66 -4.26 1.82 -1.09
CA GLY A 66 -4.69 0.81 -2.06
C GLY A 66 -6.14 0.35 -1.87
N GLY A 67 -6.98 1.17 -1.22
CA GLY A 67 -8.38 0.85 -0.89
C GLY A 67 -8.58 0.23 0.50
N ALA A 68 -7.50 -0.06 1.22
CA ALA A 68 -7.54 -0.77 2.51
C ALA A 68 -8.01 0.11 3.68
N LEU A 69 -8.00 1.45 3.53
CA LEU A 69 -8.40 2.39 4.57
C LEU A 69 -9.91 2.49 4.71
N LEU A 70 -10.64 2.51 3.58
CA LEU A 70 -12.10 2.41 3.57
C LEU A 70 -12.59 1.07 4.13
N GLN A 71 -11.76 0.03 4.05
CA GLN A 71 -12.07 -1.30 4.57
C GLN A 71 -11.43 -1.57 5.95
N LEU A 72 -10.75 -0.57 6.54
CA LEU A 72 -9.98 -0.68 7.79
C LEU A 72 -9.34 -2.08 7.98
N SER A 73 -8.67 -2.55 6.92
CA SER A 73 -8.03 -3.86 6.92
C SER A 73 -6.84 -3.89 7.88
N ILE A 74 -6.33 -5.07 8.22
CA ILE A 74 -5.05 -5.24 8.92
C ILE A 74 -3.92 -4.44 8.25
N PHE A 75 -4.00 -4.22 6.93
CA PHE A 75 -3.10 -3.36 6.16
C PHE A 75 -3.68 -1.97 5.83
N ALA A 76 -4.55 -1.40 6.65
CA ALA A 76 -5.26 -0.13 6.38
C ALA A 76 -4.34 1.06 6.07
N LEU A 77 -3.11 1.09 6.58
CA LEU A 77 -2.10 2.12 6.25
C LEU A 77 -1.08 1.64 5.21
N GLY A 78 -1.14 0.38 4.80
CA GLY A 78 -0.27 -0.21 3.78
C GLY A 78 1.21 0.03 4.05
N ILE A 79 1.89 0.62 3.07
CA ILE A 79 3.33 0.95 3.13
C ILE A 79 3.62 2.36 3.65
N MET A 80 2.59 3.19 3.90
CA MET A 80 2.78 4.59 4.33
C MET A 80 3.63 4.74 5.60
N PRO A 81 3.43 3.95 6.68
CA PRO A 81 4.23 4.09 7.89
C PRO A 81 5.73 3.89 7.62
N TYR A 82 6.08 2.97 6.72
CA TYR A 82 7.45 2.73 6.32
C TYR A 82 8.01 3.88 5.48
N ILE A 83 7.23 4.42 4.54
CA ILE A 83 7.64 5.59 3.75
C ILE A 83 7.92 6.78 4.68
N THR A 84 6.99 7.09 5.59
CA THR A 84 7.14 8.16 6.57
C THR A 84 8.38 7.95 7.45
N ALA A 85 8.58 6.74 7.97
CA ALA A 85 9.77 6.41 8.76
C ALA A 85 11.07 6.58 7.95
N SER A 86 11.08 6.16 6.68
CA SER A 86 12.25 6.31 5.81
C SER A 86 12.61 7.78 5.55
N ILE A 87 11.61 8.65 5.38
CA ILE A 87 11.79 10.11 5.25
C ILE A 87 12.34 10.68 6.55
N ILE A 88 11.78 10.29 7.70
CA ILE A 88 12.26 10.73 9.01
C ILE A 88 13.73 10.37 9.19
N VAL A 89 14.12 9.12 8.93
CA VAL A 89 15.52 8.67 9.07
C VAL A 89 16.45 9.35 8.06
N GLN A 90 15.97 9.63 6.83
CA GLN A 90 16.74 10.41 5.85
C GLN A 90 16.97 11.85 6.32
N LEU A 91 15.95 12.50 6.89
CA LEU A 91 16.09 13.85 7.46
C LEU A 91 16.97 13.86 8.71
N LEU A 92 16.84 12.84 9.56
CA LEU A 92 17.65 12.69 10.77
C LEU A 92 19.15 12.59 10.45
N ARG A 93 19.52 11.94 9.35
CA ARG A 93 20.91 11.89 8.84
C ARG A 93 21.44 13.26 8.41
N VAL A 94 20.58 14.16 7.95
CA VAL A 94 20.98 15.53 7.56
C VAL A 94 21.12 16.43 8.78
N VAL A 95 20.28 16.24 9.80
CA VAL A 95 20.23 17.07 11.00
C VAL A 95 21.25 16.64 12.06
N ILE A 96 21.54 15.34 12.16
CA ILE A 96 22.54 14.80 13.09
C ILE A 96 23.69 14.22 12.26
N PRO A 97 24.71 15.04 11.93
CA PRO A 97 25.91 14.55 11.27
C PRO A 97 26.79 13.84 12.31
N HIS A 98 26.67 12.51 12.37
CA HIS A 98 27.71 11.62 12.87
C HIS A 98 28.23 10.78 11.71
#